data_AF-U5X2N7-F1
#
_entry.id   AF-U5X2N7-F1
#
_cell.length_a   1.000
_cell.length_b   1.000
_cell.length_c   1.000
_cell.angle_alpha   90.00
_cell.angle_beta   90.00
_cell.angle_gamma   90.00
#
_symmetry.space_group_name_H-M   'P 1'
#
loop_
_entity.id
_entity.type
_entity.pdbx_description
1 polymer ?
#
loop_
_entity_poly.entity_id
_entity_poly.type
_entity_poly.pdbx_seq_one_letter_code
_entity_poly.pdbx_strand_id
1 'polypeptide(L)'
;MRGKVGVSVDFRVADATKLEGLDGRFDTVVDCAFYHTFSTAPELQKSYVQALHRATKPGARLYMFEFGEHDVNGFTMERSLSQDDFRQVLPVGGWEITYMGPTTYQINLSVEVIEMMAARNPDMADEVRPMLERFRAMEPWLVGGRVHAPFWEVHATRLD
;
A
#
# COMPACT_ATOMS: atom_id res chain seq x y z
N MET A 1 15.16 6.33 -18.55
CA MET A 1 16.49 5.74 -18.30
C MET A 1 16.44 4.28 -18.76
N ARG A 2 17.46 3.75 -19.46
CA ARG A 2 17.54 2.29 -19.69
C ARG A 2 17.95 1.61 -18.38
N GLY A 3 17.12 0.73 -17.84
CA GLY A 3 17.44 -0.02 -16.62
C GLY A 3 18.60 -1.00 -16.88
N LYS A 4 19.28 -1.45 -15.80
CA LYS A 4 20.42 -2.39 -15.85
C LYS A 4 20.17 -3.72 -16.60
N VAL A 5 18.91 -4.02 -16.94
CA VAL A 5 18.48 -5.26 -17.61
C VAL A 5 17.98 -5.02 -19.06
N GLY A 6 18.24 -3.85 -19.65
CA GLY A 6 17.86 -3.56 -21.05
C GLY A 6 16.39 -3.20 -21.27
N VAL A 7 15.59 -3.12 -20.20
CA VAL A 7 14.20 -2.67 -20.24
C VAL A 7 14.15 -1.13 -20.26
N SER A 8 13.26 -0.58 -21.09
CA SER A 8 12.98 0.86 -21.13
C SER A 8 11.97 1.21 -20.04
N VAL A 9 12.34 2.12 -19.14
CA VAL A 9 11.46 2.64 -18.08
C VAL A 9 11.43 4.16 -18.16
N ASP A 10 10.22 4.72 -18.09
CA ASP A 10 9.95 6.15 -17.99
C ASP A 10 9.59 6.50 -16.55
N PHE A 11 10.48 7.23 -15.87
CA PHE A 11 10.25 7.70 -14.50
C PHE A 11 9.79 9.15 -14.56
N ARG A 12 8.67 9.45 -13.90
CA ARG A 12 8.10 10.79 -13.84
C ARG A 12 7.80 11.17 -12.40
N VAL A 13 8.00 12.45 -12.10
CA VAL A 13 7.48 13.07 -10.87
C VAL A 13 6.06 13.55 -11.16
N ALA A 14 5.10 13.10 -10.36
CA ALA A 14 3.70 13.46 -10.49
C ALA A 14 3.00 13.43 -9.13
N ASP A 15 1.91 14.18 -9.00
CA ASP A 15 0.97 14.07 -7.88
C ASP A 15 0.05 12.87 -8.13
N ALA A 16 0.16 11.84 -7.30
CA ALA A 16 -0.59 10.60 -7.45
C ALA A 16 -2.11 10.78 -7.29
N THR A 17 -2.55 11.84 -6.60
CA THR A 17 -3.98 12.15 -6.42
C THR A 17 -4.60 12.83 -7.64
N LYS A 18 -3.79 13.16 -8.65
CA LYS A 18 -4.23 13.88 -9.86
C LYS A 18 -3.82 13.19 -11.15
N LEU A 19 -2.56 12.75 -11.25
CA LEU A 19 -1.93 12.13 -12.42
C LEU A 19 -2.14 12.92 -13.72
N GLU A 20 -2.04 14.26 -13.63
CA GLU A 20 -2.29 15.16 -14.76
C GLU A 20 -1.41 14.83 -15.98
N GLY A 21 -2.03 14.83 -17.17
CA GLY A 21 -1.36 14.54 -18.44
C GLY A 21 -1.10 13.05 -18.68
N LEU A 22 -1.58 12.16 -17.81
CA LEU A 22 -1.48 10.71 -17.94
C LEU A 22 -2.79 10.01 -18.32
N ASP A 23 -3.81 10.78 -18.69
CA ASP A 23 -5.15 10.30 -19.04
C ASP A 23 -5.12 9.18 -20.11
N GLY A 24 -5.85 8.09 -19.87
CA GLY A 24 -6.05 7.01 -20.85
C GLY A 24 -4.80 6.24 -21.27
N ARG A 25 -3.70 6.28 -20.48
CA ARG A 25 -2.41 5.72 -20.91
C ARG A 25 -2.21 4.26 -20.53
N PHE A 26 -2.69 3.85 -19.36
CA PHE A 26 -2.27 2.58 -18.76
C PHE A 26 -3.34 1.49 -18.87
N ASP A 27 -2.94 0.30 -19.28
CA ASP A 27 -3.78 -0.92 -19.25
C ASP A 27 -3.72 -1.63 -17.89
N THR A 28 -2.68 -1.34 -17.10
CA THR A 28 -2.46 -1.95 -15.79
C THR A 28 -1.79 -0.97 -14.84
N VAL A 29 -2.24 -0.95 -13.60
CA VAL A 29 -1.63 -0.21 -12.48
C VAL A 29 -1.25 -1.21 -11.39
N VAL A 30 -0.04 -1.04 -10.85
CA VAL A 30 0.41 -1.76 -9.66
C VAL A 30 0.69 -0.73 -8.58
N ASP A 31 -0.09 -0.81 -7.51
CA ASP A 31 0.09 -0.10 -6.26
C ASP A 31 0.71 -1.07 -5.25
N CYS A 32 1.81 -0.64 -4.63
CA CYS A 32 2.58 -1.49 -3.73
C CYS A 32 3.02 -0.68 -2.52
N ALA A 33 2.26 -0.80 -1.44
CA ALA A 33 2.42 -0.08 -0.19
C ALA A 33 2.43 1.44 -0.39
N PHE A 34 1.51 1.97 -1.20
CA PHE A 34 1.37 3.43 -1.40
C PHE A 34 0.00 3.94 -1.00
N TYR A 35 -1.09 3.25 -1.32
CA TYR A 35 -2.44 3.73 -1.01
C TYR A 35 -2.67 3.96 0.49
N HIS A 36 -2.11 3.11 1.36
CA HIS A 36 -2.25 3.27 2.82
C HIS A 36 -1.70 4.61 3.35
N THR A 37 -0.86 5.32 2.59
CA THR A 37 -0.38 6.67 2.98
C THR A 37 -1.51 7.69 3.09
N PHE A 38 -2.66 7.41 2.49
CA PHE A 38 -3.88 8.22 2.57
C PHE A 38 -4.89 7.70 3.61
N SER A 39 -4.55 6.70 4.45
CA SER A 39 -5.51 6.04 5.35
C SER A 39 -6.27 6.98 6.28
N THR A 40 -5.65 8.11 6.67
CA THR A 40 -6.26 9.12 7.54
C THR A 40 -6.87 10.30 6.78
N ALA A 41 -6.90 10.26 5.44
CA ALA A 41 -7.37 11.34 4.58
C ALA A 41 -8.37 10.81 3.52
N PRO A 42 -9.64 10.60 3.89
CA PRO A 42 -10.66 10.00 3.01
C PRO A 42 -10.84 10.70 1.67
N GLU A 43 -10.70 12.02 1.64
CA GLU A 43 -10.83 12.79 0.39
C GLU A 43 -9.64 12.55 -0.56
N LEU A 44 -8.44 12.29 -0.03
CA LEU A 44 -7.28 11.91 -0.84
C LEU A 44 -7.39 10.48 -1.36
N GLN A 45 -7.95 9.56 -0.57
CA GLN A 45 -8.25 8.19 -1.01
C GLN A 45 -9.18 8.20 -2.23
N LYS A 46 -10.28 8.96 -2.16
CA LYS A 46 -11.22 9.13 -3.29
C LYS A 46 -10.53 9.76 -4.50
N SER A 47 -9.78 10.84 -4.27
CA SER A 47 -9.05 11.54 -5.33
C SER A 47 -8.06 10.61 -6.05
N TYR A 48 -7.36 9.77 -5.29
CA TYR A 48 -6.42 8.78 -5.80
C TYR A 48 -7.09 7.74 -6.71
N VAL A 49 -8.14 7.04 -6.23
CA VAL A 49 -8.79 5.99 -7.04
C VAL A 49 -9.45 6.56 -8.31
N GLN A 50 -9.91 7.81 -8.26
CA GLN A 50 -10.42 8.54 -9.42
C GLN A 50 -9.29 8.96 -10.38
N ALA A 51 -8.12 9.35 -9.86
CA ALA A 51 -6.95 9.64 -10.69
C ALA A 51 -6.45 8.40 -11.43
N LEU A 52 -6.42 7.24 -10.75
CA LEU A 52 -6.11 5.96 -11.38
C LEU A 52 -7.10 5.63 -12.49
N HIS A 53 -8.40 5.84 -12.25
CA HIS A 53 -9.44 5.62 -13.26
C HIS A 53 -9.19 6.49 -14.50
N ARG A 54 -8.99 7.81 -14.34
CA ARG A 54 -8.68 8.71 -15.46
C ARG A 54 -7.40 8.33 -16.20
N ALA A 55 -6.33 7.97 -15.48
CA ALA A 55 -5.03 7.65 -16.07
C ALA A 55 -5.02 6.32 -16.85
N THR A 56 -6.02 5.46 -16.63
CA THR A 56 -6.11 4.13 -17.24
C THR A 56 -7.06 4.12 -18.44
N LYS A 57 -6.97 3.08 -19.25
CA LYS A 57 -7.93 2.81 -20.34
C LYS A 57 -9.14 2.03 -19.84
N PRO A 58 -10.23 2.02 -20.59
CA PRO A 58 -11.33 1.09 -20.36
C PRO A 58 -10.90 -0.36 -20.14
N GLY A 59 -11.50 -1.03 -19.16
CA GLY A 59 -11.16 -2.42 -18.80
C GLY A 59 -9.78 -2.63 -18.17
N ALA A 60 -9.08 -1.57 -17.77
CA ALA A 60 -7.76 -1.69 -17.13
C ALA A 60 -7.81 -2.45 -15.79
N ARG A 61 -6.65 -3.01 -15.40
CA ARG A 61 -6.48 -3.81 -14.18
C ARG A 61 -5.69 -3.04 -13.14
N LEU A 62 -6.18 -3.05 -11.90
CA LEU A 62 -5.52 -2.49 -10.73
C LEU A 62 -5.12 -3.63 -9.79
N TYR A 63 -3.86 -3.64 -9.40
CA TYR A 63 -3.28 -4.53 -8.40
C TYR A 63 -2.81 -3.70 -7.23
N MET A 64 -3.36 -3.93 -6.05
CA MET A 64 -2.93 -3.24 -4.82
C MET A 64 -2.42 -4.25 -3.81
N PHE A 65 -1.28 -3.92 -3.22
CA PHE A 65 -0.69 -4.65 -2.10
C PHE A 65 -0.49 -3.66 -0.96
N GLU A 66 -1.32 -3.74 0.08
CA GLU A 66 -1.34 -2.75 1.17
C GLU A 66 -1.33 -3.39 2.54
N PHE A 67 -0.88 -2.67 3.57
CA PHE A 67 -0.88 -3.16 4.95
C PHE A 67 -2.29 -3.57 5.39
N GLY A 68 -2.43 -4.76 5.95
CA GLY A 68 -3.69 -5.29 6.47
C GLY A 68 -3.77 -5.19 7.99
N GLU A 69 -4.98 -4.98 8.51
CA GLU A 69 -5.24 -4.87 9.97
C GLU A 69 -5.13 -6.19 10.75
N HIS A 70 -4.94 -7.30 10.02
CA HIS A 70 -4.70 -8.61 10.59
C HIS A 70 -3.23 -8.76 11.04
N ASP A 71 -2.89 -9.91 11.60
CA ASP A 71 -1.53 -10.23 12.01
C ASP A 71 -0.87 -11.31 11.16
N VAL A 72 0.46 -11.30 11.12
CA VAL A 72 1.28 -12.44 10.69
C VAL A 72 2.12 -12.88 11.88
N ASN A 73 1.83 -14.05 12.45
CA ASN A 73 2.49 -14.56 13.65
C ASN A 73 2.48 -13.56 14.82
N GLY A 74 1.36 -12.86 15.02
CA GLY A 74 1.17 -11.83 16.03
C GLY A 74 1.86 -10.50 15.74
N PHE A 75 2.48 -10.33 14.57
CA PHE A 75 3.04 -9.05 14.11
C PHE A 75 2.00 -8.26 13.31
N THR A 76 1.79 -7.01 13.70
CA THR A 76 0.88 -6.06 13.04
C THR A 76 1.65 -4.85 12.51
N MET A 77 1.02 -4.05 11.66
CA MET A 77 1.60 -2.84 11.09
C MET A 77 0.70 -1.63 11.35
N GLU A 78 1.32 -0.48 11.55
CA GLU A 78 0.63 0.81 11.64
C GLU A 78 0.02 1.24 10.32
N ARG A 79 -1.01 2.10 10.37
CA ARG A 79 -1.77 2.57 9.20
C ARG A 79 -2.29 1.42 8.34
N SER A 80 -2.61 0.30 8.97
CA SER A 80 -3.23 -0.84 8.33
C SER A 80 -4.63 -0.53 7.84
N LEU A 81 -5.06 -1.20 6.78
CA LEU A 81 -6.38 -1.07 6.20
C LEU A 81 -7.23 -2.30 6.54
N SER A 82 -8.52 -2.07 6.71
CA SER A 82 -9.55 -3.10 6.79
C SER A 82 -9.96 -3.57 5.39
N GLN A 83 -10.68 -4.68 5.34
CA GLN A 83 -11.29 -5.13 4.08
C GLN A 83 -12.32 -4.12 3.55
N ASP A 84 -13.02 -3.45 4.46
CA ASP A 84 -14.11 -2.53 4.11
C ASP A 84 -13.59 -1.21 3.56
N ASP A 85 -12.39 -0.75 3.92
CA ASP A 85 -11.76 0.44 3.36
C ASP A 85 -11.68 0.37 1.83
N PHE A 86 -11.32 -0.80 1.29
CA PHE A 86 -11.27 -1.03 -0.15
C PHE A 86 -12.66 -1.15 -0.78
N ARG A 87 -13.57 -1.87 -0.13
CA ARG A 87 -14.95 -2.07 -0.62
C ARG A 87 -15.73 -0.77 -0.69
N GLN A 88 -15.45 0.17 0.19
CA GLN A 88 -16.09 1.48 0.21
C GLN A 88 -15.51 2.42 -0.85
N VAL A 89 -14.20 2.40 -1.07
CA VAL A 89 -13.52 3.40 -1.92
C VAL A 89 -13.42 3.01 -3.39
N LEU A 90 -13.13 1.75 -3.71
CA LEU A 90 -12.82 1.34 -5.09
C LEU A 90 -14.02 1.50 -6.03
N PRO A 91 -15.26 1.14 -5.64
CA PRO A 91 -16.45 1.39 -6.46
C PRO A 91 -16.70 2.87 -6.73
N VAL A 92 -16.40 3.77 -5.78
CA VAL A 92 -16.52 5.23 -5.96
C VAL A 92 -15.56 5.74 -7.04
N GLY A 93 -14.42 5.06 -7.23
CA GLY A 93 -13.48 5.31 -8.32
C GLY A 93 -13.81 4.61 -9.65
N GLY A 94 -14.94 3.90 -9.76
CA GLY A 94 -15.29 3.15 -10.98
C GLY A 94 -14.58 1.81 -11.14
N TRP A 95 -14.12 1.23 -10.02
CA TRP A 95 -13.41 -0.06 -9.99
C TRP A 95 -14.28 -1.15 -9.38
N GLU A 96 -14.39 -2.27 -10.07
CA GLU A 96 -14.96 -3.51 -9.56
C GLU A 96 -13.87 -4.38 -8.94
N ILE A 97 -14.02 -4.75 -7.69
CA ILE A 97 -13.09 -5.66 -7.00
C ILE A 97 -13.33 -7.08 -7.52
N THR A 98 -12.33 -7.67 -8.15
CA THR A 98 -12.39 -9.03 -8.72
C THR A 98 -11.73 -10.08 -7.84
N TYR A 99 -10.81 -9.67 -6.96
CA TYR A 99 -10.22 -10.52 -5.94
C TYR A 99 -9.78 -9.70 -4.74
N MET A 100 -9.88 -10.29 -3.56
CA MET A 100 -9.38 -9.71 -2.33
C MET A 100 -9.07 -10.81 -1.32
N GLY A 101 -7.85 -10.83 -0.80
CA GLY A 101 -7.44 -11.82 0.18
C GLY A 101 -6.21 -11.39 0.98
N PRO A 102 -5.97 -12.02 2.14
CA PRO A 102 -4.75 -11.77 2.91
C PRO A 102 -3.53 -12.34 2.17
N THR A 103 -2.40 -11.66 2.31
CA THR A 103 -1.08 -12.05 1.81
C THR A 103 -0.01 -11.55 2.78
N THR A 104 1.26 -11.76 2.44
CA THR A 104 2.38 -11.17 3.19
C THR A 104 3.30 -10.38 2.29
N TYR A 105 3.93 -9.35 2.85
CA TYR A 105 4.92 -8.55 2.15
C TYR A 105 6.23 -8.51 2.94
N GLN A 106 7.34 -8.76 2.26
CA GLN A 106 8.65 -8.75 2.91
C GLN A 106 9.16 -7.31 3.01
N ILE A 107 9.26 -6.79 4.23
CA ILE A 107 9.81 -5.47 4.52
C ILE A 107 11.18 -5.59 5.19
N ASN A 108 11.99 -4.54 5.06
CA ASN A 108 13.16 -4.36 5.92
C ASN A 108 12.74 -3.46 7.07
N LEU A 109 12.88 -3.94 8.30
CA LEU A 109 12.49 -3.23 9.50
C LEU A 109 13.58 -3.44 10.56
N SER A 110 13.76 -2.46 11.43
CA SER A 110 14.66 -2.57 12.58
C SER A 110 14.05 -1.87 13.79
N VAL A 111 14.51 -2.22 14.98
CA VAL A 111 14.12 -1.56 16.23
C VAL A 111 14.33 -0.06 16.14
N GLU A 112 15.47 0.39 15.60
CA GLU A 112 15.78 1.82 15.48
C GLU A 112 14.80 2.55 14.56
N VAL A 113 14.37 1.92 13.46
CA VAL A 113 13.39 2.51 12.55
C VAL A 113 12.04 2.68 13.24
N ILE A 114 11.60 1.67 14.00
CA ILE A 114 10.34 1.71 14.75
C ILE A 114 10.40 2.80 15.84
N GLU A 115 11.49 2.86 16.60
CA GLU A 115 11.71 3.90 17.62
C GLU A 115 11.75 5.30 17.01
N MET A 116 12.40 5.47 15.85
CA MET A 116 12.38 6.74 15.11
C MET A 116 10.97 7.14 14.66
N MET A 117 10.13 6.18 14.24
CA MET A 117 8.74 6.45 13.88
C MET A 117 7.94 6.91 15.10
N ALA A 118 8.08 6.24 16.25
CA ALA A 118 7.43 6.61 17.50
C ALA A 118 7.89 8.00 17.99
N ALA A 119 9.19 8.31 17.93
CA ALA A 119 9.73 9.60 18.36
C ALA A 119 9.25 10.79 17.50
N ARG A 120 8.93 10.55 16.22
CA ARG A 120 8.43 11.59 15.31
C ARG A 120 6.94 11.90 15.50
N ASN A 121 6.18 10.99 16.09
CA ASN A 121 4.77 11.18 16.37
C ASN A 121 4.44 10.67 17.79
N PRO A 122 4.57 11.53 18.82
CA PRO A 122 4.39 11.13 20.22
C PRO A 122 3.02 10.49 20.49
N ASP A 123 1.98 10.90 19.76
CA ASP A 123 0.63 10.34 19.89
C ASP A 123 0.55 8.88 19.40
N MET A 124 1.40 8.49 18.45
CA MET A 124 1.53 7.09 17.99
C MET A 124 2.48 6.27 18.87
N ALA A 125 3.22 6.86 19.82
CA ALA A 125 4.23 6.12 20.57
C ALA A 125 3.62 5.00 21.43
N ASP A 126 2.41 5.21 21.96
CA ASP A 126 1.68 4.19 22.71
C ASP A 126 1.11 3.08 21.80
N GLU A 127 0.71 3.41 20.58
CA GLU A 127 0.18 2.48 19.56
C GLU A 127 1.29 1.58 19.00
N VAL A 128 2.50 2.14 18.83
CA VAL A 128 3.67 1.44 18.29
C VAL A 128 4.32 0.50 19.31
N ARG A 129 4.12 0.71 20.61
CA ARG A 129 4.78 -0.08 21.67
C ARG A 129 4.53 -1.60 21.55
N PRO A 130 3.30 -2.10 21.39
CA PRO A 130 3.05 -3.53 21.18
C PRO A 130 3.75 -4.09 19.93
N MET A 131 3.74 -3.33 18.82
CA MET A 131 4.45 -3.71 17.59
C MET A 131 5.96 -3.83 17.86
N LEU A 132 6.55 -2.86 18.56
CA LEU A 132 7.97 -2.86 18.92
C LEU A 132 8.35 -4.03 19.83
N GLU A 133 7.55 -4.30 20.87
CA GLU A 133 7.75 -5.44 21.77
C GLU A 133 7.71 -6.77 21.01
N ARG A 134 6.73 -6.93 20.11
CA ARG A 134 6.62 -8.10 19.25
C ARG A 134 7.81 -8.22 18.30
N PHE A 135 8.24 -7.12 17.70
CA PHE A 135 9.37 -7.10 16.78
C PHE A 135 10.67 -7.52 17.48
N ARG A 136 10.96 -6.95 18.67
CA ARG A 136 12.13 -7.33 19.49
C ARG A 136 12.13 -8.82 19.85
N ALA A 137 10.95 -9.38 20.11
CA ALA A 137 10.85 -10.81 20.39
C ALA A 137 11.22 -11.67 19.17
N MET A 138 10.84 -11.26 17.95
CA MET A 138 11.10 -12.06 16.74
C MET A 138 12.43 -11.78 16.04
N GLU A 139 13.01 -10.60 16.24
CA GLU A 139 14.21 -10.11 15.55
C GLU A 139 15.37 -11.13 15.53
N PRO A 140 15.69 -11.86 16.61
CA PRO A 140 16.77 -12.86 16.59
C PRO A 140 16.58 -14.02 15.60
N TRP A 141 15.35 -14.26 15.13
CA TRP A 141 15.03 -15.30 14.16
C TRP A 141 14.90 -14.77 12.73
N LEU A 142 14.98 -13.45 12.52
CA LEU A 142 14.88 -12.86 11.19
C LEU A 142 16.20 -12.96 10.44
N VAL A 143 16.14 -13.43 9.19
CA VAL A 143 17.31 -13.50 8.32
C VAL A 143 17.47 -12.17 7.57
N GLY A 144 18.56 -11.46 7.84
CA GLY A 144 18.90 -10.22 7.15
C GLY A 144 17.97 -9.04 7.47
N GLY A 145 17.36 -9.01 8.66
CA GLY A 145 16.48 -7.91 9.10
C GLY A 145 15.17 -7.82 8.32
N ARG A 146 14.72 -8.94 7.73
CA ARG A 146 13.51 -9.02 6.92
C ARG A 146 12.40 -9.70 7.68
N VAL A 147 11.22 -9.09 7.65
CA VAL A 147 10.00 -9.63 8.26
C VAL A 147 8.88 -9.65 7.24
N HIS A 148 8.00 -10.65 7.35
CA HIS A 148 6.76 -10.72 6.60
C HIS A 148 5.68 -9.92 7.35
N ALA A 149 5.25 -8.81 6.76
CA ALA A 149 4.16 -7.99 7.27
C ALA A 149 2.79 -8.47 6.74
N PRO A 150 1.71 -8.31 7.52
CA PRO A 150 0.33 -8.58 7.08
C PRO A 150 -0.09 -7.61 5.98
N PHE A 151 -0.53 -8.15 4.84
CA PHE A 151 -0.94 -7.37 3.68
C PHE A 151 -2.27 -7.86 3.11
N TRP A 152 -3.02 -6.98 2.48
CA TRP A 152 -4.07 -7.32 1.54
C TRP A 152 -3.52 -7.37 0.13
N GLU A 153 -3.91 -8.39 -0.63
CA GLU A 153 -3.83 -8.42 -2.09
C GLU A 153 -5.22 -8.10 -2.63
N VAL A 154 -5.32 -7.03 -3.42
CA VAL A 154 -6.59 -6.56 -4.00
C VAL A 154 -6.43 -6.44 -5.50
N HIS A 155 -7.30 -7.10 -6.25
CA HIS A 155 -7.41 -6.93 -7.69
C HIS A 155 -8.72 -6.24 -8.02
N ALA A 156 -8.66 -5.27 -8.91
CA ALA A 156 -9.84 -4.60 -9.41
C ALA A 156 -9.77 -4.35 -10.92
N THR A 157 -10.93 -4.26 -11.55
CA THR A 157 -11.09 -3.99 -12.98
C THR A 157 -11.91 -2.72 -13.16
N ARG A 158 -11.50 -1.85 -14.07
CA ARG A 158 -12.28 -0.68 -14.47
C ARG A 158 -13.49 -1.12 -15.31
N LEU A 159 -14.68 -0.62 -14.98
CA LEU A 159 -15.96 -1.12 -15.54
C LEU A 159 -16.38 -0.57 -16.91
N ASP A 160 -15.93 0.63 -17.27
CA ASP A 160 -16.28 1.33 -18.52
C ASP A 160 -15.17 1.24 -19.56
#